data_AF-A0AAU7CFX9-F1
#
_entry.id   AF-A0AAU7CFX9-F1
#
_cell.length_a   1.000
_cell.length_b   1.000
_cell.length_c   1.000
_cell.angle_alpha   90.00
_cell.angle_beta   90.00
_cell.angle_gamma   90.00
#
_symmetry.space_group_name_H-M   'P 1'
#
loop_
_entity.id
_entity.type
_entity.pdbx_description
1 polymer ?
#
loop_
_entity_poly.entity_id
_entity_poly.type
_entity_poly.pdbx_seq_one_letter_code
_entity_poly.pdbx_strand_id
1 'polypeptide(L)'
;MLPPIRYPLPTLVLLVVLGLLAWRGEVMTRPLRSALTTRWQRQFEGPPVPNSTEPKVVVGPIVRKALLLHDDVSTSDRPGGTPAEPIRLRMFVDIYDVWPLSGSPDFYRVGNRRPIGWVRASDLLPWETRLVVHAPEGETTSANANIQADQPPLKSLPALPVLTWTADSIEVATWDDSLPWQSVNRHRQIQIADIAPDDWGVWISRPELLSLLRRTGPNPAEPAKLTRLRAILGRLSDDRPFSAQDQAAATAFLPAQVFTSSNNPLSILESNESLARANENWKPEASWGGLSFQFLPLSALP
;
A
#
# COMPACT_ATOMS: atom_id res chain seq x y z
N MET A 1 -39.22 3.77 83.67
CA MET A 1 -40.13 4.21 82.59
C MET A 1 -39.36 4.21 81.29
N LEU A 2 -39.65 3.26 80.39
CA LEU A 2 -39.09 3.21 79.03
C LEU A 2 -40.22 3.51 78.05
N PRO A 3 -40.02 4.36 77.04
CA PRO A 3 -41.08 4.79 76.14
C PRO A 3 -41.42 3.67 75.12
N PRO A 4 -42.66 3.61 74.61
CA PRO A 4 -43.07 2.60 73.65
C PRO A 4 -42.53 2.93 72.26
N ILE A 5 -41.64 2.08 71.75
CA ILE A 5 -41.17 2.12 70.36
C ILE A 5 -42.31 1.66 69.46
N ARG A 6 -42.97 2.60 68.79
CA ARG A 6 -43.94 2.32 67.74
C ARG A 6 -43.18 2.01 66.45
N TYR A 7 -42.93 0.74 66.16
CA TYR A 7 -42.47 0.32 64.83
C TYR A 7 -43.63 0.49 63.83
N PRO A 8 -43.53 1.39 62.83
CA PRO A 8 -44.56 1.52 61.82
C PRO A 8 -44.29 0.46 60.74
N LEU A 9 -44.68 -0.78 61.03
CA LEU A 9 -44.68 -1.90 60.10
C LEU A 9 -45.17 -1.55 58.67
N PRO A 10 -46.21 -0.70 58.48
CA PRO A 10 -46.61 -0.25 57.14
C PRO A 10 -45.55 0.58 56.40
N THR A 11 -44.74 1.38 57.09
CA THR A 11 -43.67 2.17 56.44
C THR A 11 -42.50 1.30 55.98
N LEU A 12 -42.19 0.24 56.72
CA LEU A 12 -41.17 -0.74 56.32
C LEU A 12 -41.61 -1.52 55.07
N VAL A 13 -42.87 -1.97 55.03
CA VAL A 13 -43.44 -2.64 53.86
C VAL A 13 -43.44 -1.71 52.64
N LEU A 14 -43.80 -0.44 52.81
CA LEU A 14 -43.78 0.55 51.73
C LEU A 14 -42.36 0.75 51.17
N LEU A 15 -41.35 0.85 52.04
CA LEU A 15 -39.95 1.00 51.61
C LEU A 15 -39.45 -0.23 50.87
N VAL A 16 -39.81 -1.44 51.32
CA VAL A 16 -39.45 -2.69 50.64
C VAL A 16 -40.10 -2.76 49.26
N VAL A 17 -41.38 -2.39 49.14
CA VAL A 17 -42.09 -2.38 47.85
C VAL A 17 -41.52 -1.32 46.90
N LEU A 18 -41.21 -0.12 47.40
CA LEU A 18 -40.55 0.93 46.61
C LEU A 18 -39.15 0.50 46.16
N GLY A 19 -38.37 -0.14 47.03
CA GLY A 19 -37.06 -0.69 46.70
C GLY A 19 -37.13 -1.77 45.63
N LEU A 20 -38.09 -2.69 45.72
CA LEU A 20 -38.33 -3.73 44.72
C LEU A 20 -38.80 -3.16 43.38
N LEU A 21 -39.66 -2.14 43.38
CA LEU A 21 -40.11 -1.47 42.17
C LEU A 21 -38.98 -0.68 41.49
N ALA A 22 -38.16 0.03 42.29
CA ALA A 22 -36.98 0.73 41.78
C ALA A 22 -35.97 -0.25 41.19
N TRP A 23 -35.67 -1.34 41.89
CA TRP A 23 -34.75 -2.38 41.42
C TRP A 23 -35.24 -3.04 40.13
N ARG A 24 -36.53 -3.41 40.06
CA ARG A 24 -37.11 -4.02 38.86
C ARG A 24 -37.17 -3.04 37.68
N GLY A 25 -37.47 -1.77 37.94
CA GLY A 25 -37.43 -0.70 36.95
C GLY A 25 -36.02 -0.47 36.41
N GLU A 26 -35.01 -0.51 37.27
CA GLU A 26 -33.61 -0.38 36.86
C GLU A 26 -33.15 -1.56 36.01
N VAL A 27 -33.47 -2.80 36.41
CA VAL A 27 -33.12 -4.01 35.64
C VAL A 27 -33.77 -4.01 34.25
N MET A 28 -35.03 -3.58 34.13
CA MET A 28 -35.74 -3.53 32.85
C MET A 28 -35.30 -2.38 31.95
N THR A 29 -34.86 -1.26 32.51
CA THR A 29 -34.45 -0.08 31.73
C THR A 29 -32.96 -0.06 31.39
N ARG A 30 -32.12 -0.82 32.09
CA ARG A 30 -30.69 -0.98 31.82
C ARG A 30 -30.35 -1.33 30.37
N PRO A 31 -30.98 -2.33 29.72
CA PRO A 31 -30.67 -2.67 28.32
C PRO A 31 -31.13 -1.59 27.32
N LEU A 32 -32.21 -0.87 27.63
CA LEU A 32 -32.70 0.23 26.79
C LEU A 32 -31.79 1.45 26.90
N ARG A 33 -31.35 1.80 28.12
CA ARG A 33 -30.36 2.86 28.33
C ARG A 33 -29.05 2.54 27.65
N SER A 34 -28.52 1.32 27.78
CA SER A 34 -27.27 0.95 27.13
C SER A 34 -27.37 1.02 25.60
N ALA A 35 -28.47 0.51 25.00
CA ALA A 35 -28.68 0.60 23.56
C ALA A 35 -28.83 2.05 23.06
N LEU A 36 -29.52 2.91 23.82
CA LEU A 36 -29.66 4.33 23.51
C LEU A 36 -28.34 5.08 23.68
N THR A 37 -27.55 4.81 24.72
CA THR A 37 -26.23 5.41 24.89
C THR A 37 -25.27 4.97 23.80
N THR A 38 -25.29 3.71 23.37
CA THR A 38 -24.44 3.25 22.25
C THR A 38 -24.86 3.89 20.92
N ARG A 39 -26.16 4.12 20.67
CA ARG A 39 -26.63 4.86 19.49
C ARG A 39 -26.29 6.35 19.56
N TRP A 40 -26.47 6.99 20.72
CA TRP A 40 -26.11 8.39 20.93
C TRP A 40 -24.60 8.60 20.83
N GLN A 41 -23.78 7.75 21.44
CA GLN A 41 -22.31 7.80 21.29
C GLN A 41 -21.90 7.67 19.82
N ARG A 42 -22.47 6.75 19.05
CA ARG A 42 -22.20 6.65 17.59
C ARG A 42 -22.61 7.89 16.80
N GLN A 43 -23.63 8.61 17.26
CA GLN A 43 -24.11 9.82 16.59
C GLN A 43 -23.25 11.05 16.91
N PHE A 44 -22.56 11.08 18.05
CA PHE A 44 -21.64 12.17 18.44
C PHE A 44 -20.16 11.87 18.18
N GLU A 45 -19.74 10.60 18.20
CA GLU A 45 -18.34 10.18 17.99
C GLU A 45 -18.04 9.80 16.52
N GLY A 46 -19.07 9.75 15.67
CA GLY A 46 -18.96 9.29 14.29
C GLY A 46 -18.87 7.76 14.17
N PRO A 47 -18.72 7.22 12.94
CA PRO A 47 -18.55 5.79 12.75
C PRO A 47 -17.28 5.31 13.47
N PRO A 48 -17.25 4.08 14.01
CA PRO A 48 -16.05 3.58 14.68
C PRO A 48 -14.88 3.58 13.70
N VAL A 49 -13.82 4.30 14.06
CA VAL A 49 -12.57 4.32 13.30
C VAL A 49 -11.99 2.90 13.33
N PRO A 50 -11.70 2.30 12.17
CA PRO A 50 -11.14 0.96 12.12
C PRO A 50 -9.74 0.92 12.76
N ASN A 51 -9.41 -0.19 13.42
CA ASN A 51 -8.15 -0.36 14.12
C ASN A 51 -7.60 -1.77 13.88
N SER A 52 -7.25 -2.07 12.63
CA SER A 52 -6.73 -3.38 12.25
C SER A 52 -5.28 -3.55 12.71
N THR A 53 -4.92 -4.74 13.19
CA THR A 53 -3.53 -5.12 13.52
C THR A 53 -2.80 -5.76 12.34
N GLU A 54 -3.55 -6.08 11.28
CA GLU A 54 -3.04 -6.71 10.06
C GLU A 54 -3.23 -5.76 8.87
N PRO A 55 -2.30 -5.75 7.91
CA PRO A 55 -2.41 -4.92 6.75
C PRO A 55 -3.54 -5.41 5.82
N LYS A 56 -4.22 -4.48 5.15
CA LYS A 56 -5.27 -4.78 4.19
C LYS A 56 -4.75 -5.55 3.00
N VAL A 57 -5.55 -6.52 2.59
CA VAL A 57 -5.30 -7.34 1.42
C VAL A 57 -6.25 -6.90 0.30
N VAL A 58 -5.74 -6.78 -0.92
CA VAL A 58 -6.54 -6.56 -2.14
C VAL A 58 -7.41 -7.81 -2.39
N VAL A 59 -8.40 -7.75 -3.30
CA VAL A 59 -9.11 -8.98 -3.76
C VAL A 59 -8.07 -9.99 -4.25
N GLY A 60 -7.74 -10.94 -3.36
CA GLY A 60 -6.52 -11.75 -3.46
C GLY A 60 -5.71 -11.77 -2.15
N PRO A 61 -4.45 -12.18 -2.20
CA PRO A 61 -3.52 -12.42 -1.08
C PRO A 61 -2.44 -11.32 -0.97
N ILE A 62 -2.52 -10.29 -1.81
CA ILE A 62 -1.52 -9.23 -1.91
C ILE A 62 -1.88 -8.12 -0.92
N VAL A 63 -0.92 -7.77 -0.06
CA VAL A 63 -1.04 -6.63 0.85
C VAL A 63 -1.06 -5.33 0.05
N ARG A 64 -2.03 -4.46 0.33
CA ARG A 64 -2.13 -3.13 -0.27
C ARG A 64 -0.96 -2.25 0.20
N LYS A 65 -0.13 -1.84 -0.75
CA LYS A 65 1.04 -0.98 -0.53
C LYS A 65 0.80 0.44 -1.04
N ALA A 66 1.49 1.39 -0.44
CA ALA A 66 1.58 2.76 -0.89
C ALA A 66 2.99 3.31 -0.73
N LEU A 67 3.28 4.36 -1.49
CA LEU A 67 4.50 5.14 -1.39
C LEU A 67 4.21 6.47 -0.69
N LEU A 68 4.98 6.80 0.35
CA LEU A 68 4.98 8.16 0.90
C LEU A 68 5.74 9.10 -0.03
N LEU A 69 5.07 10.19 -0.42
CA LEU A 69 5.59 11.16 -1.38
C LEU A 69 6.54 12.20 -0.77
N HIS A 70 6.45 12.42 0.54
CA HIS A 70 7.16 13.47 1.26
C HIS A 70 7.90 12.93 2.49
N ASP A 71 8.94 13.65 2.89
CA ASP A 71 9.57 13.46 4.21
C ASP A 71 8.74 14.20 5.28
N ASP A 72 8.94 13.85 6.55
CA ASP A 72 8.23 14.43 7.70
C ASP A 72 6.70 14.44 7.61
N VAL A 73 6.12 13.38 7.03
CA VAL A 73 4.66 13.25 6.91
C VAL A 73 4.04 13.09 8.29
N SER A 74 3.14 14.02 8.63
CA SER A 74 2.46 14.03 9.92
C SER A 74 1.51 12.84 10.04
N THR A 75 1.63 12.09 11.13
CA THR A 75 0.71 11.00 11.45
C THR A 75 -0.25 11.40 12.57
N SER A 76 -1.36 10.69 12.73
CA SER A 76 -2.28 10.87 13.85
C SER A 76 -2.87 9.55 14.34
N ASP A 77 -3.34 9.51 15.59
CA ASP A 77 -3.96 8.29 16.16
C ASP A 77 -5.32 7.96 15.54
N ARG A 78 -5.99 8.97 14.97
CA ARG A 78 -7.28 8.88 14.28
C ARG A 78 -7.28 9.74 13.03
N PRO A 79 -8.14 9.46 12.02
CA PRO A 79 -8.28 10.28 10.82
C PRO A 79 -8.52 11.76 11.19
N GLY A 80 -7.69 12.67 10.67
CA GLY A 80 -7.79 14.12 10.94
C GLY A 80 -7.55 14.53 12.40
N GLY A 81 -7.00 13.64 13.23
CA GLY A 81 -6.67 13.92 14.63
C GLY A 81 -5.49 14.86 14.81
N THR A 82 -5.14 15.15 16.07
CA THR A 82 -3.94 15.90 16.39
C THR A 82 -2.70 15.16 15.89
N PRO A 83 -1.73 15.87 15.27
CA PRO A 83 -0.48 15.26 14.83
C PRO A 83 0.23 14.58 16.01
N ALA A 84 0.66 13.35 15.79
CA ALA A 84 1.52 12.56 16.65
C ALA A 84 2.98 12.66 16.14
N GLU A 85 3.71 11.55 16.14
CA GLU A 85 5.08 11.51 15.63
C GLU A 85 5.10 11.46 14.07
N PRO A 86 5.88 12.30 13.39
CA PRO A 86 5.96 12.28 11.93
C PRO A 86 6.77 11.08 11.42
N ILE A 87 6.41 10.59 10.24
CA ILE A 87 7.26 9.67 9.48
C ILE A 87 8.34 10.50 8.79
N ARG A 88 9.55 10.44 9.35
CA ARG A 88 10.66 11.33 8.97
C ARG A 88 11.18 11.12 7.54
N LEU A 89 11.03 9.92 7.00
CA LEU A 89 11.63 9.54 5.73
C LEU A 89 10.58 8.96 4.80
N ARG A 90 10.65 9.32 3.52
CA ARG A 90 9.95 8.63 2.43
C ARG A 90 10.27 7.15 2.42
N MET A 91 9.23 6.35 2.25
CA MET A 91 9.33 4.90 2.24
C MET A 91 8.05 4.27 1.68
N PHE A 92 8.16 2.99 1.34
CA PHE A 92 6.99 2.15 1.10
C PHE A 92 6.33 1.77 2.42
N VAL A 93 5.01 1.83 2.44
CA VAL A 93 4.18 1.49 3.59
C VAL A 93 3.11 0.48 3.21
N ASP A 94 2.77 -0.37 4.16
CA ASP A 94 1.60 -1.23 4.11
C ASP A 94 0.38 -0.44 4.63
N ILE A 95 -0.75 -0.57 3.95
CA ILE A 95 -2.01 0.04 4.35
C ILE A 95 -2.73 -0.91 5.28
N TYR A 96 -3.03 -0.48 6.51
CA TYR A 96 -3.81 -1.22 7.50
C TYR A 96 -5.29 -0.88 7.43
N ASP A 97 -5.61 0.40 7.38
CA ASP A 97 -6.98 0.87 7.41
C ASP A 97 -7.17 2.02 6.41
N VAL A 98 -8.43 2.26 6.04
CA VAL A 98 -8.82 3.28 5.04
C VAL A 98 -10.01 4.04 5.62
N TRP A 99 -10.02 5.36 5.45
CA TRP A 99 -11.10 6.23 5.90
C TRP A 99 -11.39 7.34 4.88
N PRO A 100 -12.67 7.71 4.63
CA PRO A 100 -13.88 7.03 5.10
C PRO A 100 -14.01 5.60 4.55
N LEU A 101 -14.86 4.78 5.16
CA LEU A 101 -15.04 3.36 4.76
C LEU A 101 -15.69 3.19 3.38
N SER A 102 -16.35 4.24 2.87
CA SER A 102 -17.04 4.26 1.58
C SER A 102 -16.69 5.52 0.80
N GLY A 103 -16.47 5.39 -0.52
CA GLY A 103 -16.07 6.49 -1.39
C GLY A 103 -14.55 6.60 -1.54
N SER A 104 -14.10 7.74 -2.04
CA SER A 104 -12.68 8.07 -2.14
C SER A 104 -12.08 8.23 -0.74
N PRO A 105 -10.94 7.60 -0.45
CA PRO A 105 -10.33 7.68 0.86
C PRO A 105 -9.61 9.02 1.06
N ASP A 106 -9.85 9.64 2.21
CA ASP A 106 -9.19 10.87 2.64
C ASP A 106 -7.96 10.57 3.51
N PHE A 107 -7.97 9.42 4.20
CA PHE A 107 -6.91 8.98 5.09
C PHE A 107 -6.64 7.49 4.95
N TYR A 108 -5.36 7.14 5.12
CA TYR A 108 -4.90 5.77 5.24
C TYR A 108 -4.18 5.60 6.57
N ARG A 109 -4.46 4.49 7.25
CA ARG A 109 -3.61 4.06 8.34
C ARG A 109 -2.48 3.24 7.77
N VAL A 110 -1.26 3.69 8.01
CA VAL A 110 -0.07 3.13 7.36
C VAL A 110 0.91 2.57 8.37
N GLY A 111 1.78 1.69 7.91
CA GLY A 111 2.84 1.13 8.72
C GLY A 111 3.90 0.42 7.90
N ASN A 112 4.99 0.04 8.56
CA ASN A 112 6.00 -0.85 7.98
C ASN A 112 6.20 -2.00 8.96
N ARG A 113 5.64 -3.17 8.63
CA ARG A 113 5.52 -4.35 9.52
C ARG A 113 4.68 -4.16 10.79
N ARG A 114 4.52 -2.93 11.27
CA ARG A 114 3.62 -2.53 12.37
C ARG A 114 2.90 -1.22 12.02
N PRO A 115 1.67 -0.99 12.50
CA PRO A 115 0.98 0.30 12.34
C PRO A 115 1.79 1.44 12.93
N ILE A 116 1.87 2.56 12.22
CA ILE A 116 2.51 3.80 12.68
C ILE A 116 1.43 4.82 13.04
N GLY A 117 0.51 5.10 12.12
CA GLY A 117 -0.56 6.08 12.33
C GLY A 117 -1.38 6.35 11.08
N TRP A 118 -2.34 7.26 11.19
CA TRP A 118 -3.16 7.76 10.10
C TRP A 118 -2.46 8.90 9.37
N VAL A 119 -2.47 8.86 8.05
CA VAL A 119 -1.85 9.82 7.13
C VAL A 119 -2.88 10.24 6.08
N ARG A 120 -2.76 11.46 5.54
CA ARG A 120 -3.66 11.93 4.46
C ARG A 120 -3.40 11.18 3.17
N ALA A 121 -4.46 10.95 2.41
CA ALA A 121 -4.37 10.33 1.09
C ALA A 121 -3.52 11.14 0.10
N SER A 122 -3.46 12.47 0.24
CA SER A 122 -2.64 13.35 -0.59
C SER A 122 -1.13 13.12 -0.45
N ASP A 123 -0.69 12.60 0.70
CA ASP A 123 0.73 12.39 1.00
C ASP A 123 1.20 11.00 0.54
N LEU A 124 0.30 10.22 -0.08
CA LEU A 124 0.48 8.83 -0.43
C LEU A 124 0.13 8.60 -1.91
N LEU A 125 0.95 7.79 -2.57
CA LEU A 125 0.62 7.19 -3.86
C LEU A 125 0.29 5.70 -3.63
N PRO A 126 -0.98 5.27 -3.72
CA PRO A 126 -1.33 3.85 -3.70
C PRO A 126 -0.60 3.14 -4.84
N TRP A 127 0.28 2.22 -4.49
CA TRP A 127 1.13 1.53 -5.45
C TRP A 127 1.34 0.11 -4.97
N GLU A 128 0.37 -0.74 -5.32
CA GLU A 128 0.22 -2.09 -4.77
C GLU A 128 1.31 -3.06 -5.26
N THR A 129 2.02 -2.68 -6.33
CA THR A 129 3.13 -3.44 -6.93
C THR A 129 4.39 -2.58 -7.01
N ARG A 130 5.49 -3.18 -7.48
CA ARG A 130 6.72 -2.49 -7.89
C ARG A 130 6.79 -2.30 -9.40
N LEU A 131 5.70 -2.58 -10.10
CA LEU A 131 5.64 -2.52 -11.55
C LEU A 131 5.74 -1.06 -11.99
N VAL A 132 6.69 -0.83 -12.88
CA VAL A 132 6.93 0.45 -13.55
C VAL A 132 7.04 0.22 -15.05
N VAL A 133 6.78 1.27 -15.81
CA VAL A 133 7.01 1.28 -17.26
C VAL A 133 7.81 2.52 -17.66
N HIS A 134 8.67 2.39 -18.66
CA HIS A 134 9.07 3.55 -19.46
C HIS A 134 7.99 3.79 -20.52
N ALA A 135 7.39 4.97 -20.52
CA ALA A 135 6.41 5.29 -21.56
C ALA A 135 7.12 5.50 -22.90
N PRO A 136 6.57 5.00 -24.01
CA PRO A 136 7.07 5.33 -25.34
C PRO A 136 7.01 6.85 -25.54
N GLU A 137 8.08 7.43 -26.10
CA GLU A 137 8.11 8.85 -26.44
C GLU A 137 7.05 9.16 -27.51
N GLY A 138 6.01 9.90 -27.11
CA GLY A 138 4.90 10.25 -28.00
C GLY A 138 4.07 11.41 -27.48
N GLU A 139 4.21 12.54 -28.20
CA GLU A 139 3.51 13.84 -28.12
C GLU A 139 4.10 14.95 -27.23
N THR A 140 5.30 15.41 -27.59
CA THR A 140 5.57 16.85 -27.66
C THR A 140 5.57 17.29 -29.13
N THR A 141 4.45 17.89 -29.56
CA THR A 141 4.31 18.76 -30.75
C THR A 141 4.70 18.20 -32.12
N SER A 142 3.72 17.62 -32.82
CA SER A 142 3.65 17.74 -34.28
C SER A 142 3.31 19.19 -34.66
N ALA A 143 4.32 20.05 -34.74
CA ALA A 143 4.30 21.27 -35.54
C ALA A 143 5.73 21.82 -35.67
N ASN A 144 6.27 21.71 -36.89
CA ASN A 144 7.49 22.37 -37.37
C ASN A 144 8.81 21.96 -36.71
N ALA A 145 9.61 21.16 -37.42
CA ALA A 145 10.75 21.69 -38.18
C ALA A 145 11.60 20.55 -38.76
N ASN A 146 11.88 20.65 -40.05
CA ASN A 146 13.04 20.03 -40.67
C ASN A 146 14.33 20.46 -39.95
N ILE A 147 15.33 19.57 -40.00
CA ILE A 147 16.79 19.79 -39.84
C ILE A 147 17.40 19.40 -38.47
N GLN A 148 18.42 18.53 -38.62
CA GLN A 148 19.67 18.38 -37.85
C GLN A 148 19.83 17.16 -36.93
N ALA A 149 20.64 16.23 -37.44
CA ALA A 149 21.42 15.26 -36.70
C ALA A 149 22.42 15.99 -35.79
N ASP A 150 22.00 16.32 -34.58
CA ASP A 150 22.84 16.55 -33.40
C ASP A 150 21.93 16.60 -32.16
N GLN A 151 21.16 15.54 -31.93
CA GLN A 151 20.42 15.41 -30.67
C GLN A 151 21.36 14.83 -29.60
N PRO A 152 21.54 15.52 -28.46
CA PRO A 152 22.25 14.95 -27.32
C PRO A 152 21.54 13.66 -26.88
N PRO A 153 22.25 12.71 -26.23
CA PRO A 153 21.65 11.44 -25.82
C PRO A 153 20.37 11.73 -25.00
N LEU A 154 19.25 11.15 -25.45
CA LEU A 154 17.94 11.26 -24.81
C LEU A 154 18.11 11.09 -23.30
N LYS A 155 17.64 12.08 -22.53
CA LYS A 155 17.49 11.92 -21.08
C LYS A 155 16.62 10.68 -20.86
N SER A 156 17.15 9.68 -20.17
CA SER A 156 16.36 8.52 -19.73
C SER A 156 15.15 9.03 -18.96
N LEU A 157 13.95 8.87 -19.54
CA LEU A 157 12.71 9.25 -18.89
C LEU A 157 12.58 8.47 -17.57
N PRO A 158 12.11 9.11 -16.49
CA PRO A 158 11.94 8.40 -15.22
C PRO A 158 10.88 7.31 -15.37
N ALA A 159 11.11 6.16 -14.75
CA ALA A 159 10.14 5.08 -14.75
C ALA A 159 8.80 5.52 -14.12
N LEU A 160 7.69 5.08 -14.70
CA LEU A 160 6.35 5.51 -14.31
C LEU A 160 5.66 4.40 -13.52
N PRO A 161 5.25 4.63 -12.26
CA PRO A 161 4.48 3.67 -11.47
C PRO A 161 3.20 3.24 -12.17
N VAL A 162 2.98 1.93 -12.28
CA VAL A 162 1.71 1.36 -12.73
C VAL A 162 0.76 1.29 -11.54
N LEU A 163 -0.32 2.07 -11.59
CA LEU A 163 -1.31 2.19 -10.51
C LEU A 163 -2.42 1.13 -10.66
N THR A 164 -2.99 1.05 -11.86
CA THR A 164 -4.06 0.10 -12.20
C THR A 164 -3.90 -0.35 -13.65
N TRP A 165 -4.56 -1.45 -14.02
CA TRP A 165 -4.55 -1.97 -15.38
C TRP A 165 -5.87 -2.65 -15.74
N THR A 166 -6.12 -2.68 -17.04
CA THR A 166 -7.17 -3.46 -17.68
C THR A 166 -6.52 -4.49 -18.62
N ALA A 167 -7.32 -5.15 -19.47
CA ALA A 167 -6.78 -6.08 -20.46
C ALA A 167 -5.89 -5.37 -21.51
N ASP A 168 -6.21 -4.12 -21.85
CA ASP A 168 -5.64 -3.42 -23.01
C ASP A 168 -4.87 -2.15 -22.62
N SER A 169 -5.10 -1.61 -21.42
CA SER A 169 -4.50 -0.34 -20.98
C SER A 169 -4.00 -0.39 -19.54
N ILE A 170 -3.05 0.48 -19.24
CA ILE A 170 -2.57 0.74 -17.88
C ILE A 170 -2.75 2.21 -17.51
N GLU A 171 -3.01 2.46 -16.23
CA GLU A 171 -2.95 3.78 -15.63
C GLU A 171 -1.60 3.94 -14.92
N VAL A 172 -0.87 5.00 -15.28
CA VAL A 172 0.44 5.32 -14.70
C VAL A 172 0.45 6.69 -14.04
N ALA A 173 1.21 6.81 -12.96
CA ALA A 173 1.54 8.11 -12.38
C ALA A 173 2.70 8.75 -13.15
N THR A 174 2.50 9.96 -13.67
CA THR A 174 3.61 10.75 -14.22
C THR A 174 4.14 11.69 -13.17
N TRP A 175 5.44 11.61 -12.91
CA TRP A 175 6.10 12.50 -11.98
C TRP A 175 6.08 13.95 -12.46
N ASP A 176 6.16 14.87 -11.51
CA ASP A 176 6.49 16.26 -11.78
C ASP A 176 7.94 16.36 -12.28
N ASP A 177 8.13 16.95 -13.46
CA ASP A 177 9.46 17.12 -14.07
C ASP A 177 10.42 17.92 -13.19
N SER A 178 9.89 18.82 -12.35
CA SER A 178 10.66 19.64 -11.42
C SER A 178 11.04 18.88 -10.14
N LEU A 179 10.23 17.90 -9.75
CA LEU A 179 10.36 17.13 -8.52
C LEU A 179 10.05 15.65 -8.76
N PRO A 180 10.86 14.96 -9.60
CA PRO A 180 10.62 13.58 -9.93
C PRO A 180 10.64 12.74 -8.66
N TRP A 181 9.71 11.79 -8.55
CA TRP A 181 9.58 10.90 -7.39
C TRP A 181 9.18 11.58 -6.07
N GLN A 182 8.79 12.85 -6.09
CA GLN A 182 8.29 13.57 -4.90
C GLN A 182 6.88 14.10 -5.10
N SER A 183 6.54 14.43 -6.35
CA SER A 183 5.22 14.95 -6.70
C SER A 183 4.73 14.23 -7.95
N VAL A 184 3.45 13.85 -7.94
CA VAL A 184 2.77 13.32 -9.11
C VAL A 184 2.06 14.48 -9.79
N ASN A 185 2.36 14.71 -11.06
CA ASN A 185 1.75 15.78 -11.84
C ASN A 185 0.34 15.38 -12.31
N ARG A 186 0.24 14.19 -12.94
CA ARG A 186 -1.01 13.68 -13.50
C ARG A 186 -0.99 12.16 -13.57
N HIS A 187 -2.17 11.58 -13.72
CA HIS A 187 -2.32 10.18 -14.11
C HIS A 187 -2.54 10.12 -15.62
N ARG A 188 -1.90 9.16 -16.29
CA ARG A 188 -2.00 8.95 -17.74
C ARG A 188 -2.42 7.52 -18.01
N GLN A 189 -3.33 7.33 -18.96
CA GLN A 189 -3.60 6.01 -19.53
C GLN A 189 -2.69 5.75 -20.73
N ILE A 190 -2.10 4.56 -20.80
CA ILE A 190 -1.24 4.10 -21.89
C ILE A 190 -1.78 2.75 -22.38
N GLN A 191 -1.83 2.53 -23.70
CA GLN A 191 -2.21 1.23 -24.24
C GLN A 191 -1.05 0.26 -24.05
N ILE A 192 -1.35 -0.94 -23.58
CA ILE A 192 -0.34 -1.98 -23.34
C ILE A 192 0.36 -2.35 -24.66
N ALA A 193 -0.35 -2.30 -25.78
CA ALA A 193 0.20 -2.57 -27.11
C ALA A 193 1.30 -1.58 -27.54
N ASP A 194 1.35 -0.38 -26.94
CA ASP A 194 2.35 0.65 -27.26
C ASP A 194 3.63 0.50 -26.43
N ILE A 195 3.65 -0.40 -25.43
CA ILE A 195 4.77 -0.56 -24.49
C ILE A 195 5.61 -1.75 -24.94
N ALA A 196 6.91 -1.53 -25.18
CA ALA A 196 7.79 -2.62 -25.55
C ALA A 196 8.02 -3.57 -24.35
N PRO A 197 8.30 -4.87 -24.57
CA PRO A 197 8.52 -5.82 -23.49
C PRO A 197 9.64 -5.43 -22.51
N ASP A 198 10.70 -4.77 -23.00
CA ASP A 198 11.83 -4.32 -22.19
C ASP A 198 11.55 -3.00 -21.45
N ASP A 199 10.49 -2.27 -21.82
CA ASP A 199 10.06 -1.07 -21.12
C ASP A 199 9.26 -1.41 -19.86
N TRP A 200 8.80 -2.65 -19.71
CA TRP A 200 8.26 -3.15 -18.46
C TRP A 200 9.37 -3.50 -17.49
N GLY A 201 9.25 -3.03 -16.25
CA GLY A 201 10.22 -3.35 -15.22
C GLY A 201 9.65 -3.33 -13.82
N VAL A 202 10.53 -3.66 -12.88
CA VAL A 202 10.29 -3.50 -11.46
C VAL A 202 11.24 -2.46 -10.90
N TRP A 203 10.72 -1.69 -9.95
CA TRP A 203 11.53 -0.70 -9.27
C TRP A 203 12.05 -1.27 -7.96
N ILE A 204 13.36 -1.53 -7.93
CA ILE A 204 14.02 -2.27 -6.85
C ILE A 204 15.08 -1.42 -6.17
N SER A 205 15.22 -1.63 -4.87
CA SER A 205 16.33 -1.06 -4.11
C SER A 205 17.60 -1.90 -4.24
N ARG A 206 18.75 -1.31 -3.96
CA ARG A 206 20.03 -2.04 -3.97
C ARG A 206 20.03 -3.28 -3.05
N PRO A 207 19.51 -3.21 -1.80
CA PRO A 207 19.37 -4.40 -0.96
C PRO A 207 18.47 -5.48 -1.58
N GLU A 208 17.39 -5.09 -2.25
CA GLU A 208 16.50 -6.03 -2.96
C GLU A 208 17.19 -6.69 -4.16
N LEU A 209 18.04 -5.96 -4.90
CA LEU A 209 18.86 -6.55 -5.96
C LEU A 209 19.83 -7.61 -5.42
N LEU A 210 20.47 -7.32 -4.28
CA LEU A 210 21.35 -8.30 -3.62
C LEU A 210 20.56 -9.51 -3.11
N SER A 211 19.34 -9.31 -2.62
CA SER A 211 18.42 -10.40 -2.26
C SER A 211 18.03 -11.24 -3.48
N LEU A 212 17.78 -10.62 -4.64
CA LEU A 212 17.52 -11.31 -5.90
C LEU A 212 18.69 -12.22 -6.28
N LEU A 213 19.90 -11.65 -6.36
CA LEU A 213 21.13 -12.40 -6.69
C LEU A 213 21.36 -13.61 -5.77
N ARG A 214 21.07 -13.47 -4.47
CA ARG A 214 21.16 -14.59 -3.52
C ARG A 214 20.12 -15.68 -3.79
N ARG A 215 18.91 -15.29 -4.19
CA ARG A 215 17.79 -16.23 -4.46
C ARG A 215 17.93 -16.92 -5.81
N THR A 216 18.63 -16.34 -6.78
CA THR A 216 18.80 -16.88 -8.13
C THR A 216 20.11 -17.66 -8.34
N GLY A 217 20.94 -17.82 -7.29
CA GLY A 217 22.21 -18.52 -7.36
C GLY A 217 22.14 -20.00 -7.82
N PRO A 218 23.28 -20.70 -7.90
CA PRO A 218 23.40 -22.02 -8.55
C PRO A 218 22.54 -23.14 -7.97
N ASN A 219 21.96 -22.95 -6.78
CA ASN A 219 20.95 -23.82 -6.18
C ASN A 219 19.87 -22.95 -5.52
N PRO A 220 18.87 -22.47 -6.28
CA PRO A 220 17.88 -21.54 -5.75
C PRO A 220 16.96 -22.27 -4.77
N ALA A 221 16.72 -21.66 -3.60
CA ALA A 221 15.82 -22.21 -2.58
C ALA A 221 14.35 -22.16 -3.02
N GLU A 222 14.01 -21.30 -3.97
CA GLU A 222 12.66 -21.09 -4.49
C GLU A 222 12.67 -21.13 -6.03
N PRO A 223 11.56 -21.56 -6.68
CA PRO A 223 11.44 -21.52 -8.13
C PRO A 223 11.59 -20.10 -8.68
N ALA A 224 12.23 -19.98 -9.85
CA ALA A 224 12.46 -18.72 -10.55
C ALA A 224 11.19 -17.85 -10.69
N LYS A 225 10.08 -18.48 -11.11
CA LYS A 225 8.74 -17.85 -11.21
C LYS A 225 8.27 -17.20 -9.90
N LEU A 226 8.58 -17.83 -8.76
CA LEU A 226 8.20 -17.33 -7.44
C LEU A 226 9.08 -16.14 -7.04
N THR A 227 10.38 -16.19 -7.32
CA THR A 227 11.31 -15.08 -7.13
C THR A 227 10.90 -13.85 -7.95
N ARG A 228 10.51 -14.04 -9.22
CA ARG A 228 9.95 -13.00 -10.09
C ARG A 228 8.71 -12.35 -9.47
N LEU A 229 7.77 -13.18 -9.01
CA LEU A 229 6.54 -12.71 -8.38
C LEU A 229 6.82 -11.89 -7.11
N ARG A 230 7.77 -12.34 -6.27
CA ARG A 230 8.21 -11.58 -5.09
C ARG A 230 8.79 -10.22 -5.46
N ALA A 231 9.55 -10.12 -6.55
CA ALA A 231 10.10 -8.86 -7.05
C ALA A 231 8.99 -7.88 -7.43
N ILE A 232 8.05 -8.33 -8.27
CA ILE A 232 6.92 -7.53 -8.74
C ILE A 232 6.05 -7.03 -7.58
N LEU A 233 5.91 -7.82 -6.51
CA LEU A 233 5.10 -7.45 -5.35
C LEU A 233 5.87 -6.69 -4.26
N GLY A 234 7.17 -6.43 -4.46
CA GLY A 234 8.01 -5.79 -3.44
C GLY A 234 8.12 -6.60 -2.15
N ARG A 235 8.20 -7.93 -2.27
CA ARG A 235 8.29 -8.92 -1.17
C ARG A 235 9.60 -9.71 -1.18
N LEU A 236 10.65 -9.15 -1.78
CA LEU A 236 11.97 -9.79 -1.84
C LEU A 236 12.65 -9.92 -0.48
N SER A 237 12.40 -8.94 0.40
CA SER A 237 12.90 -8.92 1.78
C SER A 237 11.95 -9.56 2.80
N ASP A 238 10.84 -10.17 2.35
CA ASP A 238 9.89 -10.87 3.21
C ASP A 238 10.18 -12.37 3.19
N ASP A 239 10.62 -12.92 4.31
CA ASP A 239 10.98 -14.34 4.42
C ASP A 239 9.75 -15.26 4.58
N ARG A 240 8.54 -14.69 4.69
CA ARG A 240 7.32 -15.51 4.75
C ARG A 240 7.17 -16.32 3.46
N PRO A 241 6.84 -17.62 3.54
CA PRO A 241 6.59 -18.44 2.37
C PRO A 241 5.36 -17.92 1.61
N PHE A 242 5.41 -17.99 0.29
CA PHE A 242 4.29 -17.64 -0.57
C PHE A 242 3.39 -18.87 -0.74
N SER A 243 2.19 -18.86 -0.15
CA SER A 243 1.29 -20.00 -0.25
C SER A 243 0.85 -20.25 -1.70
N ALA A 244 0.43 -21.46 -2.05
CA ALA A 244 -0.06 -21.73 -3.42
C ALA A 244 -1.27 -20.86 -3.79
N GLN A 245 -2.15 -20.61 -2.81
CA GLN A 245 -3.26 -19.67 -2.95
C GLN A 245 -2.76 -18.25 -3.21
N ASP A 246 -1.67 -17.86 -2.53
CA ASP A 246 -1.09 -16.54 -2.71
C ASP A 246 -0.57 -16.37 -4.14
N GLN A 247 0.14 -17.38 -4.63
CA GLN A 247 0.73 -17.39 -5.97
C GLN A 247 -0.34 -17.31 -7.05
N ALA A 248 -1.40 -18.12 -6.93
CA ALA A 248 -2.47 -18.18 -7.91
C ALA A 248 -3.20 -16.85 -8.02
N ALA A 249 -3.55 -16.24 -6.88
CA ALA A 249 -4.30 -15.01 -6.90
C ALA A 249 -3.43 -13.78 -7.24
N ALA A 250 -2.14 -13.79 -6.91
CA ALA A 250 -1.22 -12.77 -7.42
C ALA A 250 -1.03 -12.87 -8.95
N THR A 251 -0.96 -14.10 -9.47
CA THR A 251 -0.87 -14.35 -10.93
C THR A 251 -2.14 -13.90 -11.64
N ALA A 252 -3.31 -14.12 -11.04
CA ALA A 252 -4.60 -13.68 -11.59
C ALA A 252 -4.79 -12.16 -11.55
N PHE A 253 -4.14 -11.47 -10.62
CA PHE A 253 -4.22 -10.02 -10.49
C PHE A 253 -3.36 -9.30 -11.53
N LEU A 254 -2.14 -9.77 -11.79
CA LEU A 254 -1.15 -9.09 -12.63
C LEU A 254 -1.46 -9.19 -14.14
N PRO A 255 -1.00 -8.21 -14.96
CA PRO A 255 -1.17 -8.26 -16.41
C PRO A 255 -0.45 -9.47 -17.00
N ALA A 256 -1.05 -10.10 -18.02
CA ALA A 256 -0.46 -11.26 -18.69
C ALA A 256 0.94 -10.94 -19.26
N GLN A 257 1.14 -9.71 -19.72
CA GLN A 257 2.38 -9.20 -20.33
C GLN A 257 3.57 -9.24 -19.36
N VAL A 258 3.31 -9.19 -18.04
CA VAL A 258 4.33 -9.31 -17.00
C VAL A 258 4.94 -10.73 -16.95
N PHE A 259 4.18 -11.72 -17.42
CA PHE A 259 4.57 -13.12 -17.49
C PHE A 259 5.05 -13.55 -18.88
N THR A 260 4.79 -12.76 -19.92
CA THR A 260 5.33 -12.96 -21.27
C THR A 260 6.75 -12.40 -21.34
N SER A 261 7.67 -12.95 -20.54
CA SER A 261 9.08 -12.83 -20.92
C SER A 261 9.23 -13.42 -22.32
N SER A 262 10.09 -12.84 -23.15
CA SER A 262 10.30 -13.25 -24.55
C SER A 262 10.38 -14.78 -24.69
N ASN A 263 10.01 -15.32 -25.85
CA ASN A 263 9.94 -16.75 -26.17
C ASN A 263 11.22 -17.59 -25.89
N ASN A 264 12.28 -17.00 -25.33
CA ASN A 264 13.32 -17.71 -24.60
C ASN A 264 13.23 -17.37 -23.11
N PRO A 265 12.78 -18.28 -22.23
CA PRO A 265 13.11 -18.14 -20.82
C PRO A 265 14.63 -18.09 -20.74
N LEU A 266 15.19 -16.93 -20.37
CA LEU A 266 16.61 -16.84 -20.07
C LEU A 266 16.95 -17.99 -19.15
N SER A 267 18.00 -18.73 -19.47
CA SER A 267 18.54 -19.68 -18.52
C SER A 267 18.81 -18.92 -17.22
N ILE A 268 18.65 -19.57 -16.06
CA ILE A 268 18.92 -18.96 -14.74
C ILE A 268 20.31 -18.29 -14.72
N LEU A 269 21.25 -18.81 -15.52
CA LEU A 269 22.59 -18.26 -15.74
C LEU A 269 22.57 -16.88 -16.42
N GLU A 270 21.81 -16.69 -17.50
CA GLU A 270 21.72 -15.40 -18.21
C GLU A 270 20.99 -14.34 -17.37
N SER A 271 19.98 -14.75 -16.60
CA SER A 271 19.32 -13.86 -15.63
C SER A 271 20.30 -13.42 -14.54
N ASN A 272 21.08 -14.36 -13.97
CA ASN A 272 22.11 -14.04 -12.99
C ASN A 272 23.18 -13.09 -13.53
N GLU A 273 23.64 -13.31 -14.76
CA GLU A 273 24.60 -12.44 -15.40
C GLU A 273 24.02 -11.03 -15.61
N SER A 274 22.76 -10.94 -16.04
CA SER A 274 22.05 -9.67 -16.19
C SER A 274 21.91 -8.92 -14.86
N LEU A 275 21.54 -9.64 -13.79
CA LEU A 275 21.46 -9.08 -12.43
C LEU A 275 22.83 -8.65 -11.88
N ALA A 276 23.89 -9.42 -12.17
CA ALA A 276 25.26 -9.08 -11.77
C ALA A 276 25.73 -7.81 -12.48
N ARG A 277 25.52 -7.72 -13.79
CA ARG A 277 25.79 -6.50 -14.58
C ARG A 277 24.98 -5.30 -14.08
N ALA A 278 23.72 -5.49 -13.69
CA ALA A 278 22.90 -4.43 -13.11
C ALA A 278 23.45 -3.94 -11.76
N ASN A 279 24.00 -4.84 -10.92
CA ASN A 279 24.62 -4.48 -9.66
C ASN A 279 25.97 -3.76 -9.84
N GLU A 280 26.78 -4.19 -10.82
CA GLU A 280 28.04 -3.53 -11.16
C GLU A 280 27.81 -2.14 -11.75
N ASN A 281 26.82 -2.00 -12.63
CA ASN A 281 26.46 -0.75 -13.29
C ASN A 281 25.36 0.02 -12.55
N TRP A 282 25.27 -0.13 -11.23
CA TRP A 282 24.21 0.46 -10.42
C TRP A 282 24.16 1.98 -10.60
N LYS A 283 23.04 2.48 -11.12
CA LYS A 283 22.78 3.89 -11.38
C LYS A 283 21.37 4.21 -10.89
N PRO A 284 21.23 4.73 -9.65
CA PRO A 284 19.92 4.94 -9.08
C PRO A 284 19.18 6.08 -9.77
N GLU A 285 17.90 5.87 -10.04
CA GLU A 285 16.97 6.88 -10.56
C GLU A 285 16.38 7.74 -9.44
N ALA A 286 16.26 7.16 -8.24
CA ALA A 286 15.84 7.89 -7.05
C ALA A 286 16.56 7.37 -5.80
N SER A 287 16.60 8.22 -4.78
CA SER A 287 17.15 7.88 -3.47
C SER A 287 16.39 8.58 -2.37
N TRP A 288 15.88 7.82 -1.41
CA TRP A 288 15.17 8.35 -0.24
C TRP A 288 15.47 7.53 1.01
N GLY A 289 15.58 8.19 2.16
CA GLY A 289 15.80 7.50 3.44
C GLY A 289 17.04 6.61 3.49
N GLY A 290 18.06 6.89 2.67
CA GLY A 290 19.28 6.08 2.55
C GLY A 290 19.12 4.83 1.66
N LEU A 291 17.96 4.63 1.03
CA LEU A 291 17.73 3.60 0.02
C LEU A 291 17.73 4.23 -1.36
N SER A 292 18.43 3.59 -2.28
CA SER A 292 18.44 4.00 -3.69
C SER A 292 17.71 2.96 -4.53
N PHE A 293 16.97 3.42 -5.53
CA PHE A 293 16.10 2.61 -6.38
C PHE A 293 16.49 2.78 -7.85
N GLN A 294 16.35 1.69 -8.60
CA GLN A 294 16.65 1.64 -10.03
C GLN A 294 15.59 0.79 -10.74
N PHE A 295 15.26 1.17 -11.98
CA PHE A 295 14.51 0.31 -12.89
C PHE A 295 15.30 -0.96 -13.22
N LEU A 296 14.67 -2.10 -13.03
CA LEU A 296 15.17 -3.38 -13.52
C LEU A 296 14.13 -3.96 -14.50
N PRO A 297 14.48 -4.18 -15.78
CA PRO A 297 13.54 -4.70 -16.76
C PRO A 297 13.06 -6.11 -16.37
N LEU A 298 11.81 -6.43 -16.71
CA LEU A 298 11.25 -7.76 -16.45
C LEU A 298 12.01 -8.86 -17.18
N SER A 299 12.68 -8.55 -18.30
CA SER A 299 13.54 -9.48 -19.02
C SER A 299 14.80 -9.87 -18.23
N ALA A 300 15.26 -9.05 -17.28
CA ALA A 300 16.37 -9.38 -16.40
C ALA A 300 15.96 -10.18 -15.13
N LEU A 301 14.65 -10.31 -14.88
CA LEU A 301 14.15 -11.14 -13.78
C LEU A 301 14.15 -12.63 -14.19
N PRO A 302 14.43 -13.53 -13.23
CA PRO A 302 14.41 -14.98 -13.44
C PRO A 302 13.01 -15.51 -13.81
#